data_AF-A0AAE0Y167-F1
#
_entry.id   AF-A0AAE0Y167-F1
#
_cell.length_a   1.000
_cell.length_b   1.000
_cell.length_c   1.000
_cell.angle_alpha   90.00
_cell.angle_beta   90.00
_cell.angle_gamma   90.00
#
_symmetry.space_group_name_H-M   'P 1'
#
loop_
_entity.id
_entity.type
_entity.pdbx_description
1 polymer ?
#
loop_
_entity_poly.entity_id
_entity_poly.type
_entity_poly.pdbx_seq_one_letter_code
_entity_poly.pdbx_strand_id
1 'polypeptide(L)'
;MMLIPGSPGRAAVGIDTTYPNQQKHRPEPPSNDFNAAMHHRYRRSTETFYIDILPVVDFSLYSRWLTVHPDPVRTESELTRYLATVLTAVDMRLQTLSLTDTQLNVRMVTPYLSTVCPAVASHCYIQ
;
A
#
# COMPACT_ATOMS: atom_id res chain seq x y z
N MET A 1 -12.67 -27.75 50.85
CA MET A 1 -11.72 -28.58 50.10
C MET A 1 -11.85 -28.22 48.63
N MET A 2 -10.92 -27.44 48.08
CA MET A 2 -10.45 -27.41 46.69
C MET A 2 -9.43 -26.28 46.56
N LEU A 3 -8.17 -26.66 46.41
CA LEU A 3 -7.01 -25.82 46.13
C LEU A 3 -6.71 -25.91 44.63
N ILE A 4 -6.52 -24.73 44.06
CA ILE A 4 -5.72 -24.27 42.91
C ILE A 4 -4.83 -25.34 42.24
N PRO A 5 -4.83 -25.42 40.89
CA PRO A 5 -3.96 -26.32 40.14
C PRO A 5 -2.51 -25.80 40.08
N GLY A 6 -1.56 -26.67 40.45
CA GLY A 6 -0.13 -26.47 40.26
C GLY A 6 0.44 -27.59 39.40
N SER A 7 1.09 -27.21 38.29
CA SER A 7 2.00 -28.07 37.54
C SER A 7 3.33 -27.31 37.36
N PRO A 8 4.47 -27.82 37.84
CA PRO A 8 5.77 -27.20 37.65
C PRO A 8 6.59 -27.89 36.56
N GLY A 9 7.50 -27.14 35.92
CA GLY A 9 8.71 -27.72 35.34
C GLY A 9 9.25 -27.04 34.08
N ARG A 10 10.12 -26.04 34.24
CA ARG A 10 11.58 -26.15 33.99
C ARG A 10 12.23 -24.77 33.79
N ALA A 11 13.39 -24.63 34.43
CA ALA A 11 14.23 -23.45 34.55
C ALA A 11 15.25 -23.30 33.41
N ALA A 12 15.73 -22.07 33.18
CA ALA A 12 17.14 -21.67 33.05
C ALA A 12 17.18 -20.16 32.65
N VAL A 13 17.35 -19.24 33.60
CA VAL A 13 18.63 -18.64 34.05
C VAL A 13 19.28 -17.76 32.97
N GLY A 14 19.15 -16.45 33.16
CA GLY A 14 19.95 -15.43 32.49
C GLY A 14 21.30 -15.24 33.17
N ILE A 15 22.29 -14.77 32.42
CA ILE A 15 23.53 -14.21 32.96
C ILE A 15 23.93 -13.03 32.08
N ASP A 16 23.87 -11.86 32.70
CA ASP A 16 24.47 -10.59 32.28
C ASP A 16 25.90 -10.58 32.85
N THR A 17 26.92 -10.39 32.02
CA THR A 17 28.29 -10.14 32.49
C THR A 17 29.02 -9.15 31.58
N THR A 18 29.18 -7.95 32.11
CA THR A 18 30.13 -6.91 31.74
C THR A 18 31.57 -7.40 31.93
N TYR A 19 32.50 -7.06 31.03
CA TYR A 19 33.95 -7.13 31.30
C TYR A 19 34.69 -5.89 30.74
N PRO A 20 35.74 -5.41 31.44
CA PRO A 20 36.39 -4.13 31.16
C PRO A 20 37.63 -4.23 30.24
N ASN A 21 38.03 -3.04 29.79
CA ASN A 21 39.15 -2.63 28.95
C ASN A 21 40.54 -3.16 29.41
N GLN A 22 41.35 -3.72 28.51
CA GLN A 22 42.82 -3.71 28.56
C GLN A 22 43.44 -3.66 27.15
N GLN A 23 44.18 -2.58 26.87
CA GLN A 23 45.08 -2.43 25.73
C GLN A 23 46.36 -3.26 25.94
N LYS A 24 46.78 -4.03 24.94
CA LYS A 24 48.17 -4.52 24.80
C LYS A 24 48.55 -4.70 23.33
N HIS A 25 49.58 -3.95 22.91
CA HIS A 25 50.20 -3.95 21.58
C HIS A 25 50.59 -5.35 21.08
N ARG A 26 50.30 -5.64 19.80
CA ARG A 26 51.03 -6.63 18.99
C ARG A 26 51.14 -6.10 17.54
N PRO A 27 52.31 -6.22 16.87
CA PRO A 27 52.48 -5.72 15.50
C PRO A 27 51.89 -6.68 14.46
N GLU A 28 51.48 -6.10 13.32
CA GLU A 28 50.75 -6.70 12.19
C GLU A 28 51.43 -7.93 11.52
N PRO A 29 50.66 -8.63 10.67
CA PRO A 29 51.10 -8.81 9.29
C PRO A 29 50.09 -8.18 8.31
N PRO A 30 50.54 -7.60 7.18
CA PRO A 30 49.64 -7.02 6.18
C PRO A 30 48.91 -8.15 5.47
N SER A 31 47.67 -8.44 5.86
CA SER A 31 46.84 -9.44 5.20
C SER A 31 45.87 -8.77 4.23
N ASN A 32 46.38 -8.49 3.03
CA ASN A 32 45.66 -8.39 1.76
C ASN A 32 44.24 -7.80 1.80
N ASP A 33 44.14 -6.48 1.68
CA ASP A 33 42.95 -5.74 1.27
C ASP A 33 42.56 -5.98 -0.20
N PHE A 34 42.46 -7.24 -0.62
CA PHE A 34 42.08 -7.60 -2.01
C PHE A 34 40.74 -8.30 -2.14
N ASN A 35 40.05 -8.62 -1.03
CA ASN A 35 38.76 -9.32 -1.07
C ASN A 35 37.57 -8.54 -0.47
N ALA A 36 37.75 -7.28 -0.09
CA ALA A 36 36.64 -6.40 0.29
C ALA A 36 35.95 -5.73 -0.93
N ALA A 37 36.41 -6.04 -2.14
CA ALA A 37 35.77 -5.60 -3.37
C ALA A 37 34.72 -6.63 -3.80
N MET A 38 33.48 -6.15 -3.86
CA MET A 38 32.55 -6.55 -4.92
C MET A 38 31.67 -7.79 -4.72
N HIS A 39 31.06 -7.94 -3.53
CA HIS A 39 29.68 -8.41 -3.48
C HIS A 39 28.73 -7.21 -3.53
N HIS A 40 28.82 -6.41 -4.59
CA HIS A 40 27.69 -5.57 -4.98
C HIS A 40 26.56 -6.53 -5.34
N ARG A 41 25.69 -6.82 -4.37
CA ARG A 41 24.36 -7.36 -4.67
C ARG A 41 23.81 -6.48 -5.77
N TYR A 42 23.67 -7.05 -6.96
CA TYR A 42 23.10 -6.38 -8.11
C TYR A 42 21.66 -6.01 -7.73
N ARG A 43 21.48 -4.79 -7.21
CA ARG A 43 20.20 -4.27 -6.79
C ARG A 43 19.45 -4.02 -8.09
N ARG A 44 18.57 -4.93 -8.49
CA ARG A 44 17.65 -4.71 -9.61
C ARG A 44 16.98 -3.36 -9.37
N SER A 45 17.22 -2.40 -10.25
CA SER A 45 16.55 -1.11 -10.18
C SER A 45 15.12 -1.34 -10.63
N THR A 46 14.19 -1.38 -9.68
CA THR A 46 12.76 -1.39 -10.00
C THR A 46 12.37 0.01 -10.45
N GLU A 47 11.94 0.15 -11.70
CA GLU A 47 11.42 1.42 -12.19
C GLU A 47 9.96 1.55 -11.74
N THR A 48 9.59 2.69 -11.15
CA THR A 48 8.23 2.93 -10.66
C THR A 48 7.56 3.98 -11.54
N PHE A 49 6.43 3.62 -12.15
CA PHE A 49 5.59 4.54 -12.93
C PHE A 49 4.29 4.83 -12.19
N TYR A 50 3.84 6.08 -12.27
CA TYR A 50 2.55 6.52 -11.75
C TYR A 50 1.58 6.71 -12.90
N ILE A 51 0.37 6.18 -12.74
CA ILE A 51 -0.73 6.31 -13.69
C ILE A 51 -1.82 7.12 -13.00
N ASP A 52 -1.97 8.38 -13.39
CA ASP A 52 -3.03 9.24 -12.91
C ASP A 52 -4.29 9.01 -13.75
N ILE A 53 -5.36 8.59 -13.08
CA ILE A 53 -6.67 8.30 -13.71
C ILE A 53 -7.65 9.38 -13.26
N LEU A 54 -8.31 10.02 -14.24
CA LEU A 54 -9.45 10.91 -14.01
C LEU A 54 -10.75 10.14 -14.27
N PRO A 55 -11.48 9.70 -13.24
CA PRO A 55 -12.79 9.09 -13.44
C PRO A 55 -13.80 10.14 -13.89
N VAL A 56 -14.63 9.78 -14.86
CA VAL A 56 -15.71 10.62 -15.37
C VAL A 56 -17.02 9.86 -15.16
N VAL A 57 -17.95 10.46 -14.42
CA VAL A 57 -19.29 9.93 -14.19
C VAL A 57 -20.29 10.78 -14.93
N ASP A 58 -21.08 10.15 -15.78
CA ASP A 58 -22.13 10.81 -16.53
C ASP A 58 -23.38 11.04 -15.68
N PHE A 59 -24.28 11.90 -16.17
CA PHE A 59 -25.52 12.22 -15.48
C PHE A 59 -26.41 11.00 -15.26
N SER A 60 -26.42 10.03 -16.18
CA SER A 60 -27.27 8.85 -16.06
C SER A 60 -26.84 7.95 -14.88
N LEU A 61 -25.54 7.82 -14.63
CA LEU A 61 -25.04 7.09 -13.48
C LEU A 61 -25.17 7.90 -12.18
N TYR A 62 -24.87 9.21 -12.23
CA TYR A 62 -25.03 10.10 -11.09
C TYR A 62 -26.48 10.14 -10.59
N SER A 63 -27.44 10.30 -11.50
CA SER A 63 -28.87 10.33 -11.15
C SER A 63 -29.34 9.02 -10.51
N ARG A 64 -28.87 7.85 -10.98
CA ARG A 64 -29.18 6.56 -10.33
C ARG A 64 -28.63 6.44 -8.92
N TRP A 65 -27.50 7.06 -8.63
CA TRP A 65 -26.97 7.09 -7.28
C TRP A 65 -27.76 8.06 -6.38
N LEU A 66 -28.19 9.18 -6.95
CA LEU A 66 -29.01 10.18 -6.28
C LEU A 66 -30.41 9.62 -5.91
N THR A 67 -30.99 8.72 -6.71
CA THR A 67 -32.26 8.07 -6.33
C THR A 67 -32.14 7.18 -5.10
N VAL A 68 -30.96 6.61 -4.85
CA VAL A 68 -30.66 5.81 -3.65
C VAL A 68 -30.24 6.70 -2.47
N HIS A 69 -29.50 7.77 -2.76
CA HIS A 69 -28.99 8.72 -1.78
C HIS A 69 -29.47 10.14 -2.13
N PRO A 70 -30.65 10.58 -1.65
CA PRO A 70 -31.24 11.85 -2.12
C PRO A 70 -30.48 13.12 -1.71
N ASP A 71 -29.43 12.99 -0.90
CA ASP A 71 -28.52 14.08 -0.57
C ASP A 71 -27.36 14.12 -1.61
N PRO A 72 -27.23 15.21 -2.39
CA PRO A 72 -26.15 15.36 -3.37
C PRO A 72 -24.75 15.27 -2.76
N VAL A 73 -24.52 15.89 -1.60
CA VAL A 73 -23.19 15.92 -0.96
C VAL A 73 -22.78 14.51 -0.54
N ARG A 74 -23.73 13.77 0.07
CA ARG A 74 -23.52 12.37 0.40
C ARG A 74 -23.30 11.53 -0.86
N THR A 75 -24.10 11.71 -1.90
CA THR A 75 -23.97 10.99 -3.18
C THR A 75 -22.57 11.15 -3.77
N GLU A 76 -22.08 12.37 -3.86
CA GLU A 76 -20.74 12.65 -4.38
C GLU A 76 -19.66 11.95 -3.54
N SER A 77 -19.79 11.98 -2.21
CA SER A 77 -18.83 11.33 -1.31
C SER A 77 -18.83 9.80 -1.43
N GLU A 78 -20.01 9.20 -1.54
CA GLU A 78 -20.18 7.75 -1.67
C GLU A 78 -19.67 7.27 -3.04
N LEU A 79 -19.98 8.01 -4.10
CA LEU A 79 -19.55 7.69 -5.44
C LEU A 79 -18.04 7.84 -5.61
N THR A 80 -17.45 8.88 -5.04
CA THR A 80 -15.98 9.06 -4.98
C THR A 80 -15.32 7.91 -4.23
N ARG A 81 -15.89 7.48 -3.09
CA ARG A 81 -15.36 6.35 -2.31
C ARG A 81 -15.45 5.04 -3.07
N TYR A 82 -16.56 4.81 -3.76
CA TYR A 82 -16.74 3.64 -4.62
C TYR A 82 -15.67 3.59 -5.72
N LEU A 83 -15.46 4.70 -6.44
CA LEU A 83 -14.42 4.80 -7.47
C LEU A 83 -13.02 4.56 -6.91
N ALA A 84 -12.70 5.13 -5.75
CA ALA A 84 -11.42 4.91 -5.07
C ALA A 84 -11.22 3.42 -4.73
N THR A 85 -12.27 2.74 -4.27
CA THR A 85 -12.23 1.31 -3.95
C THR A 85 -11.97 0.47 -5.20
N VAL A 86 -12.66 0.76 -6.30
CA VAL A 86 -12.46 0.09 -7.59
C VAL A 86 -11.03 0.28 -8.08
N LEU A 87 -10.52 1.51 -8.06
CA LEU A 87 -9.15 1.80 -8.50
C LEU A 87 -8.09 1.20 -7.59
N THR A 88 -8.34 1.11 -6.28
CA THR A 88 -7.47 0.39 -5.34
C THR A 88 -7.39 -1.10 -5.69
N ALA A 89 -8.52 -1.72 -6.07
CA ALA A 89 -8.52 -3.10 -6.51
C ALA A 89 -7.74 -3.31 -7.82
N VAL A 90 -7.83 -2.36 -8.75
CA VAL A 90 -7.01 -2.34 -9.97
C VAL A 90 -5.53 -2.20 -9.65
N ASP A 91 -5.16 -1.27 -8.76
CA ASP A 91 -3.78 -1.07 -8.31
C ASP A 91 -3.19 -2.35 -7.71
N MET A 92 -3.91 -2.97 -6.75
CA MET A 92 -3.49 -4.26 -6.17
C MET A 92 -3.30 -5.33 -7.24
N ARG A 93 -4.18 -5.39 -8.24
CA ARG A 93 -4.03 -6.35 -9.34
C ARG A 93 -2.77 -6.07 -10.15
N LEU A 94 -2.50 -4.83 -10.51
CA LEU A 94 -1.29 -4.44 -11.25
C LEU A 94 -0.02 -4.74 -10.45
N GLN A 95 -0.04 -4.55 -9.13
CA GLN A 95 1.08 -4.93 -8.26
C GLN A 95 1.34 -6.44 -8.25
N THR A 96 0.32 -7.28 -8.48
CA THR A 96 0.49 -8.74 -8.59
C THR A 96 0.92 -9.22 -9.96
N LEU A 97 0.79 -8.39 -11.00
CA LEU A 97 1.28 -8.74 -12.32
C LEU A 97 2.81 -8.60 -12.31
N SER A 98 3.51 -9.69 -12.65
CA SER A 98 4.96 -9.68 -12.79
C SER A 98 5.35 -8.92 -14.05
N LEU A 99 5.25 -7.59 -13.99
CA LEU A 99 5.85 -6.69 -14.97
C LEU A 99 7.34 -6.67 -14.67
N THR A 100 8.15 -7.18 -15.59
CA THR A 100 9.59 -7.36 -15.45
C THR A 100 10.24 -6.07 -14.95
N ASP A 101 10.64 -6.10 -13.68
CA ASP A 101 11.31 -5.01 -12.94
C ASP A 101 10.58 -3.65 -12.97
N THR A 102 9.28 -3.64 -13.26
CA THR A 102 8.46 -2.44 -13.38
C THR A 102 7.34 -2.44 -12.36
N GLN A 103 7.27 -1.40 -11.52
CA GLN A 103 6.17 -1.19 -10.60
C GLN A 103 5.23 -0.13 -11.18
N LEU A 104 3.96 -0.47 -11.34
CA LEU A 104 2.91 0.50 -11.68
C LEU A 104 2.15 0.88 -10.42
N ASN A 105 1.89 2.16 -10.23
CA ASN A 105 1.08 2.69 -9.14
C ASN A 105 -0.05 3.55 -9.72
N VAL A 106 -1.29 3.17 -9.42
CA VAL A 106 -2.48 3.88 -9.90
C VAL A 106 -2.91 4.91 -8.88
N ARG A 107 -3.12 6.13 -9.36
CA ARG A 107 -3.62 7.24 -8.55
C ARG A 107 -4.92 7.76 -9.15
N MET A 108 -5.92 7.90 -8.29
CA MET A 108 -7.17 8.54 -8.67
C MET A 108 -7.01 10.06 -8.52
N VAL A 109 -7.15 10.78 -9.62
CA VAL A 109 -7.41 12.22 -9.64
C VAL A 109 -8.86 12.45 -9.23
N THR A 110 -9.15 13.59 -8.58
CA THR A 110 -10.52 13.97 -8.20
C THR A 110 -11.51 13.73 -9.34
N PRO A 111 -12.55 12.91 -9.13
CA PRO A 111 -13.46 12.52 -10.20
C PRO A 111 -14.28 13.71 -10.70
N TYR A 112 -14.58 13.70 -12.00
CA TYR A 112 -15.54 14.63 -12.59
C TYR A 112 -16.93 13.99 -12.58
N LEU A 113 -17.88 14.68 -11.94
CA LEU A 113 -19.26 14.22 -11.79
C LEU A 113 -20.19 15.13 -12.61
N SER A 114 -20.82 14.58 -13.63
CA SER A 114 -21.80 15.30 -14.44
C SER A 114 -23.14 15.36 -13.72
N THR A 115 -23.47 16.51 -13.14
CA THR A 115 -24.74 16.73 -12.42
C THR A 115 -25.83 17.35 -13.29
N VAL A 116 -25.50 17.75 -14.52
CA VAL A 116 -26.42 18.40 -15.46
C VAL A 116 -26.84 17.42 -16.53
N CYS A 117 -28.16 17.23 -16.70
CA CYS A 117 -28.69 16.52 -17.86
C CYS A 117 -28.37 17.31 -19.14
N PRO A 118 -27.68 16.72 -20.14
CA PRO A 118 -27.53 17.37 -21.43
C PRO A 118 -28.90 17.38 -22.13
N ALA A 119 -29.57 18.54 -22.10
CA ALA A 119 -30.89 18.76 -22.70
C ALA A 119 -30.97 18.45 -24.22
N VAL A 120 -29.83 18.15 -24.86
CA VAL A 120 -29.72 17.76 -26.28
C VAL A 120 -29.98 16.27 -26.51
N ALA A 121 -29.98 15.45 -25.45
CA ALA A 121 -30.39 14.05 -25.53
C ALA A 121 -31.84 13.96 -25.02
N SER A 122 -32.79 13.74 -25.93
CA SER A 122 -34.25 13.70 -25.71
C SER A 122 -34.77 12.62 -24.73
N HIS A 123 -33.91 12.07 -23.87
CA HIS A 123 -34.19 10.93 -23.00
C HIS A 123 -33.47 11.01 -21.63
N CYS A 124 -33.52 12.15 -20.93
CA CYS A 124 -33.29 12.15 -19.48
C CYS A 124 -34.60 11.79 -18.76
N TYR A 125 -34.93 10.50 -18.70
CA TYR A 125 -36.03 10.03 -17.85
C TYR A 125 -35.48 9.53 -16.52
N ILE A 126 -35.90 10.20 -15.44
CA ILE A 126 -36.05 9.58 -14.13
C ILE A 126 -37.53 9.17 -14.07
N GLN A 127 -37.80 7.87 -14.08
CA GLN A 127 -39.12 7.30 -13.74
C GLN A 127 -39.14 6.98 -12.24
#